data_AF-A0A644SPC8-F1
#
_entry.id   AF-A0A644SPC8-F1
#
_cell.length_a   1.000
_cell.length_b   1.000
_cell.length_c   1.000
_cell.angle_alpha   90.00
_cell.angle_beta   90.00
_cell.angle_gamma   90.00
#
_symmetry.space_group_name_H-M   'P 1'
#
loop_
_entity.id
_entity.type
_entity.pdbx_description
1 polymer ?
#
loop_
_entity_poly.entity_id
_entity_poly.type
_entity_poly.pdbx_seq_one_letter_code
_entity_poly.pdbx_strand_id
1 'polypeptide(L)'
;MIEEIKSILKNQLDFIFISELSKKDYRNFIYEFFSMLNEYKNFGLKMIDIEEIVNDIFTYQSKYFDGNIVNEDKFGFITEELVCFCPSPFFWNIPLEEYMKKWEKLYFPYL
;
A
#
# COMPACT_ATOMS: atom_id res chain seq x y z
N MET A 1 -17.07 -8.79 -0.06
CA MET A 1 -16.05 -8.38 -1.06
C MET A 1 -15.64 -6.92 -0.92
N ILE A 2 -16.38 -5.90 -1.40
CA ILE A 2 -15.91 -4.50 -1.27
C ILE A 2 -15.82 -4.04 0.19
N GLU A 3 -16.87 -4.21 0.99
CA GLU A 3 -16.83 -3.81 2.41
C GLU A 3 -15.82 -4.62 3.24
N GLU A 4 -15.55 -5.85 2.82
CA GLU A 4 -14.55 -6.72 3.43
C GLU A 4 -13.14 -6.21 3.15
N ILE A 5 -12.80 -5.89 1.90
CA ILE A 5 -11.48 -5.31 1.59
C ILE A 5 -11.29 -3.95 2.25
N LYS A 6 -12.34 -3.12 2.32
CA LYS A 6 -12.29 -1.85 3.08
C LYS A 6 -11.95 -2.09 4.56
N SER A 7 -12.52 -3.13 5.18
CA SER A 7 -12.18 -3.49 6.56
C SER A 7 -10.75 -4.00 6.69
N ILE A 8 -10.27 -4.79 5.73
CA ILE A 8 -8.88 -5.29 5.73
C ILE A 8 -7.90 -4.12 5.60
N LEU A 9 -8.15 -3.21 4.67
CA LEU A 9 -7.32 -2.01 4.46
C LEU A 9 -7.23 -1.17 5.73
N LYS A 10 -8.36 -0.92 6.42
CA LYS A 10 -8.38 -0.20 7.70
C LYS A 10 -7.51 -0.87 8.78
N ASN A 11 -7.45 -2.20 8.79
CA ASN A 11 -6.73 -2.96 9.80
C ASN A 11 -5.25 -3.11 9.49
N GLN A 12 -4.87 -3.19 8.21
CA GLN A 12 -3.49 -3.44 7.79
C GLN A 12 -2.70 -2.17 7.52
N LEU A 13 -3.35 -1.09 7.10
CA LEU A 13 -2.72 0.20 6.84
C LEU A 13 -2.69 1.05 8.12
N ASP A 14 -1.83 0.64 9.05
CA ASP A 14 -1.54 1.34 10.29
C ASP A 14 -0.13 1.92 10.27
N PHE A 15 0.02 3.23 10.47
CA PHE A 15 1.31 3.89 10.36
C PHE A 15 2.29 3.44 11.43
N ILE A 16 1.83 3.31 12.68
CA ILE A 16 2.69 2.94 13.81
C ILE A 16 3.28 1.55 13.55
N PHE A 17 2.43 0.58 13.23
CA PHE A 17 2.87 -0.76 12.87
C PHE A 17 3.85 -0.76 11.68
N ILE A 18 3.51 -0.10 10.58
CA ILE A 18 4.33 -0.11 9.35
C ILE A 18 5.69 0.57 9.57
N SER A 19 5.72 1.66 10.34
CA SER A 19 6.94 2.42 10.62
C SER A 19 7.99 1.59 11.37
N GLU A 20 7.54 0.75 12.31
CA GLU A 20 8.38 -0.12 13.15
C GLU A 20 8.95 -1.34 12.43
N LEU A 21 8.43 -1.67 11.23
CA LEU A 21 8.91 -2.82 10.47
C LEU A 21 10.37 -2.65 10.05
N SER A 22 11.19 -3.68 10.30
CA SER A 22 12.53 -3.77 9.74
C SER A 22 12.48 -3.81 8.22
N LYS A 23 13.59 -3.53 7.52
CA LYS A 23 13.64 -3.63 6.05
C LYS A 23 13.10 -4.98 5.54
N LYS A 24 13.49 -6.08 6.21
CA LYS A 24 13.07 -7.44 5.84
C LYS A 24 11.57 -7.63 6.07
N ASP A 25 11.07 -7.20 7.22
CA ASP A 25 9.66 -7.39 7.57
C ASP A 25 8.74 -6.50 6.75
N TYR A 26 9.17 -5.27 6.46
CA TYR A 26 8.46 -4.36 5.54
C TYR A 26 8.39 -4.95 4.14
N ARG A 27 9.50 -5.51 3.64
CA ARG A 27 9.49 -6.22 2.35
C ARG A 27 8.49 -7.38 2.34
N ASN A 28 8.50 -8.24 3.36
CA ASN A 28 7.54 -9.35 3.46
C ASN A 28 6.10 -8.84 3.51
N PHE A 29 5.83 -7.81 4.32
CA PHE A 29 4.53 -7.17 4.43
C PHE A 29 4.03 -6.67 3.07
N ILE A 30 4.85 -5.97 2.29
CA ILE A 30 4.49 -5.50 0.94
C ILE A 30 4.08 -6.66 0.02
N TYR A 31 4.86 -7.74 0.02
CA TYR A 31 4.54 -8.91 -0.81
C TYR A 31 3.22 -9.55 -0.40
N GLU A 32 3.00 -9.76 0.90
CA GLU A 32 1.77 -10.36 1.42
C GLU A 32 0.56 -9.46 1.15
N PHE A 33 0.68 -8.17 1.42
CA PHE A 33 -0.34 -7.16 1.22
C PHE A 33 -0.80 -7.09 -0.24
N PHE A 34 0.13 -6.90 -1.18
CA PHE A 34 -0.23 -6.79 -2.59
C PHE A 34 -0.60 -8.13 -3.24
N SER A 35 -0.13 -9.26 -2.71
CA SER A 35 -0.61 -10.58 -3.15
C SER A 35 -2.07 -10.77 -2.79
N MET A 36 -2.44 -10.48 -1.53
CA MET A 36 -3.83 -10.51 -1.07
C MET A 36 -4.70 -9.54 -1.88
N LEU A 37 -4.26 -8.29 -2.06
CA LEU A 37 -5.03 -7.32 -2.82
C LEU A 37 -5.19 -7.72 -4.30
N ASN A 38 -4.19 -8.39 -4.88
CA ASN A 38 -4.26 -8.89 -6.25
C ASN A 38 -5.31 -10.01 -6.41
N GLU A 39 -5.59 -10.79 -5.38
CA GLU A 39 -6.72 -11.74 -5.40
C GLU A 39 -8.05 -10.98 -5.56
N TYR A 40 -8.28 -9.93 -4.77
CA TYR A 40 -9.48 -9.10 -4.90
C TYR A 40 -9.54 -8.38 -6.25
N LYS A 41 -8.41 -7.89 -6.77
CA LYS A 41 -8.29 -7.33 -8.12
C LYS A 41 -8.75 -8.33 -9.18
N ASN A 42 -8.32 -9.60 -9.08
CA ASN A 42 -8.73 -10.67 -9.99
C ASN A 42 -10.24 -11.01 -9.87
N PHE A 43 -10.86 -10.73 -8.71
CA PHE A 43 -12.31 -10.81 -8.52
C PHE A 43 -13.07 -9.55 -8.97
N GLY A 44 -12.38 -8.59 -9.60
CA GLY A 44 -13.00 -7.40 -10.19
C GLY A 44 -12.96 -6.16 -9.32
N LEU A 45 -12.21 -6.16 -8.20
CA LEU A 45 -11.93 -4.93 -7.45
C LEU A 45 -11.20 -3.92 -8.34
N LYS A 46 -11.64 -2.68 -8.30
CA LYS A 46 -11.04 -1.54 -8.99
C LYS A 46 -10.56 -0.51 -7.98
N MET A 47 -9.62 0.33 -8.42
CA MET A 47 -9.13 1.48 -7.66
C MET A 47 -10.26 2.32 -7.06
N ILE A 48 -11.26 2.66 -7.87
CA ILE A 48 -12.41 3.49 -7.48
C ILE A 48 -13.22 2.89 -6.32
N ASP A 49 -13.18 1.57 -6.13
CA ASP A 49 -13.92 0.90 -5.06
C ASP A 49 -13.28 1.11 -3.69
N ILE A 50 -11.97 1.43 -3.65
CA ILE A 50 -11.20 1.64 -2.42
C ILE A 50 -10.65 3.06 -2.26
N GLU A 51 -10.85 3.92 -3.26
CA GLU A 51 -10.23 5.25 -3.31
C GLU A 51 -10.54 6.09 -2.07
N GLU A 52 -11.82 6.24 -1.76
CA GLU A 52 -12.31 6.99 -0.60
C GLU A 52 -11.70 6.44 0.70
N ILE A 53 -11.71 5.12 0.89
CA ILE A 53 -11.25 4.55 2.16
C ILE A 53 -9.74 4.69 2.35
N VAL A 54 -8.94 4.57 1.28
CA VAL A 54 -7.49 4.72 1.39
C VAL A 54 -7.13 6.18 1.69
N ASN A 55 -7.83 7.14 1.08
CA ASN A 55 -7.64 8.56 1.38
C ASN A 55 -8.02 8.90 2.84
N ASP A 56 -9.11 8.31 3.35
CA ASP A 56 -9.50 8.45 4.75
C ASP A 56 -8.46 7.86 5.70
N ILE A 57 -7.94 6.67 5.39
CA ILE A 57 -6.88 6.00 6.14
C ILE A 57 -5.63 6.88 6.17
N PHE A 58 -5.18 7.37 5.02
CA PHE A 58 -3.99 8.23 4.94
C PHE A 58 -4.17 9.50 5.77
N THR A 59 -5.31 10.19 5.61
CA THR A 59 -5.63 11.40 6.36
C THR A 59 -5.67 11.14 7.87
N TYR A 60 -6.24 10.02 8.30
CA TYR A 60 -6.27 9.64 9.71
C TYR A 60 -4.88 9.32 10.25
N GLN A 61 -4.12 8.48 9.53
CA GLN A 61 -2.83 7.97 9.96
C GLN A 61 -1.72 9.03 9.93
N SER A 62 -1.82 10.04 9.04
CA SER A 62 -0.88 11.17 8.98
C SER A 62 -0.76 11.98 10.28
N LYS A 63 -1.74 11.87 11.18
CA LYS A 63 -1.67 12.48 12.53
C LYS A 63 -0.59 11.85 13.41
N TYR A 64 -0.13 10.65 13.09
CA TYR A 64 0.88 9.91 13.81
C TYR A 64 2.28 10.05 13.19
N PHE A 65 2.40 10.78 12.07
CA PHE A 65 3.69 11.03 11.43
C PHE A 65 4.67 11.70 12.39
N ASP A 66 5.88 11.14 12.45
CA ASP A 66 6.90 11.46 13.43
C ASP A 66 8.01 12.40 12.88
N GLY A 67 7.91 12.80 11.61
CA GLY A 67 8.92 13.57 10.89
C GLY A 67 10.08 12.72 10.37
N ASN A 68 10.09 11.40 10.60
CA ASN A 68 11.08 10.51 10.02
C ASN A 68 10.65 10.16 8.59
N ILE A 69 11.34 10.76 7.62
CA ILE A 69 11.04 10.59 6.21
C ILE A 69 11.00 9.11 5.77
N VAL A 70 11.85 8.25 6.34
CA VAL A 70 11.86 6.82 5.98
C VAL A 70 10.58 6.13 6.45
N ASN A 71 10.07 6.49 7.63
CA ASN A 71 8.85 5.91 8.18
C ASN A 71 7.61 6.41 7.42
N GLU A 72 7.57 7.70 7.13
CA GLU A 72 6.50 8.32 6.33
C GLU A 72 6.48 7.78 4.90
N ASP A 73 7.64 7.63 4.26
CA ASP A 73 7.77 7.07 2.92
C ASP A 73 7.27 5.61 2.84
N LYS A 74 7.58 4.77 3.85
CA LYS A 74 7.08 3.38 3.90
C LYS A 74 5.56 3.33 3.79
N PHE A 75 4.87 4.20 4.51
CA PHE A 75 3.41 4.26 4.51
C PHE A 75 2.88 4.96 3.25
N GLY A 76 3.47 6.10 2.90
CA GLY A 76 3.14 6.91 1.74
C GLY A 76 3.14 6.09 0.45
N PHE A 77 4.24 5.38 0.15
CA PHE A 77 4.37 4.58 -1.06
C PHE A 77 3.28 3.51 -1.21
N ILE A 78 2.83 2.89 -0.11
CA ILE A 78 1.72 1.93 -0.18
C ILE A 78 0.45 2.65 -0.62
N THR A 79 0.10 3.74 0.07
CA THR A 79 -1.14 4.48 -0.21
C THR A 79 -1.14 5.12 -1.61
N GLU A 80 0.01 5.65 -2.05
CA GLU A 80 0.17 6.19 -3.41
C GLU A 80 -0.03 5.10 -4.47
N GLU A 81 0.55 3.91 -4.29
CA GLU A 81 0.36 2.81 -5.22
C GLU A 81 -1.08 2.22 -5.20
N LEU A 82 -1.91 2.61 -4.23
CA LEU A 82 -3.33 2.27 -4.21
C LEU A 82 -4.19 3.30 -4.92
N VAL A 83 -3.95 4.61 -4.76
CA VAL A 83 -4.91 5.65 -5.18
C VAL A 83 -4.32 6.89 -5.86
N CYS A 84 -3.00 7.05 -5.95
CA CYS A 84 -2.44 8.28 -6.51
C CYS A 84 -2.78 8.44 -8.00
N PHE A 85 -3.28 9.61 -8.37
CA PHE A 85 -3.71 9.88 -9.74
C PHE A 85 -2.57 10.19 -10.72
N CYS A 86 -1.43 10.70 -10.25
CA CYS A 86 -0.35 11.15 -11.13
C CYS A 86 1.06 10.88 -10.55
N PRO A 87 1.83 9.92 -11.10
CA PRO A 87 1.40 8.96 -12.12
C PRO A 87 0.31 8.01 -11.58
N SER A 88 -0.51 7.46 -12.49
CA SER A 88 -1.52 6.45 -12.14
C SER A 88 -0.85 5.25 -11.45
N PRO A 89 -1.49 4.62 -10.44
CA PRO A 89 -0.83 3.61 -9.66
C PRO A 89 -0.58 2.38 -10.53
N PHE A 90 0.63 1.84 -10.45
CA PHE A 90 1.05 0.80 -11.36
C PHE A 90 0.38 -0.52 -11.04
N PHE A 91 0.11 -0.76 -9.74
CA PHE A 91 -0.54 -1.96 -9.23
C PHE A 91 -1.76 -2.37 -10.03
N TRP A 92 -2.64 -1.43 -10.38
CA TRP A 92 -3.90 -1.73 -11.06
C TRP A 92 -3.71 -2.16 -12.51
N ASN A 93 -2.66 -1.69 -13.16
CA ASN A 93 -2.51 -1.77 -14.62
C ASN A 93 -1.56 -2.87 -15.10
N ILE A 94 -0.77 -3.47 -14.21
CA ILE A 94 0.21 -4.51 -14.58
C ILE A 94 0.04 -5.80 -13.75
N PRO A 95 0.60 -6.94 -14.21
CA PRO A 95 0.60 -8.18 -13.44
C PRO A 95 1.39 -8.06 -12.12
N LEU A 96 0.96 -8.80 -11.09
CA LEU A 96 1.58 -8.77 -9.76
C LEU A 96 3.10 -9.06 -9.81
N GLU A 97 3.55 -10.00 -10.64
CA GLU A 97 4.97 -10.33 -10.75
C GLU A 97 5.81 -9.14 -11.27
N GLU A 98 5.32 -8.43 -12.29
CA GLU A 98 5.98 -7.25 -12.83
C GLU A 98 5.94 -6.09 -11.83
N TYR A 99 4.82 -5.96 -11.11
CA TYR A 99 4.64 -4.99 -10.06
C TYR A 99 5.61 -5.18 -8.89
N MET A 100 5.79 -6.41 -8.41
CA MET A 100 6.75 -6.72 -7.34
C MET A 100 8.20 -6.45 -7.80
N LYS A 101 8.56 -6.75 -9.05
CA LYS A 101 9.88 -6.38 -9.61
C LYS A 101 10.11 -4.87 -9.61
N LYS A 102 9.06 -4.05 -9.80
CA LYS A 102 9.15 -2.60 -9.68
C LYS A 102 9.41 -2.20 -8.23
N TRP A 103 8.71 -2.79 -7.27
CA TRP A 103 8.93 -2.54 -5.85
C TRP A 103 10.37 -2.80 -5.40
N GLU A 104 10.93 -3.93 -5.82
CA GLU A 104 12.35 -4.29 -5.60
C GLU A 104 13.32 -3.25 -6.12
N LYS A 105 13.01 -2.64 -7.26
CA LYS A 105 13.90 -1.70 -7.94
C LYS A 105 13.75 -0.26 -7.49
N LEU A 106 12.61 0.14 -6.96
CA LEU A 106 12.36 1.54 -6.62
C LEU A 106 12.39 1.79 -5.12
N TYR A 107 11.82 0.88 -4.32
CA TYR A 107 11.60 1.11 -2.90
C TYR A 107 12.57 0.30 -2.02
N PHE A 108 12.93 -0.92 -2.41
CA PHE A 108 13.95 -1.71 -1.68
C PHE A 108 15.44 -1.49 -2.02
N PRO A 109 15.87 -0.73 -3.06
CA PRO A 109 17.29 -0.50 -3.27
C PRO A 109 17.87 0.54 -2.28
N TYR A 110 17.00 1.36 -1.67
CA TYR A 110 17.38 2.48 -0.79
C TYR A 110 17.00 2.27 0.69
N LEU A 111 16.06 1.36 0.98
CA LEU A 111 15.68 0.95 2.34
C LEU A 111 16.73 0.07 3.01
#